data_AF-A0A951MVU8-F1
#
_entry.id   AF-A0A951MVU8-F1
#
_cell.length_a   1.000
_cell.length_b   1.000
_cell.length_c   1.000
_cell.angle_alpha   90.00
_cell.angle_beta   90.00
_cell.angle_gamma   90.00
#
_symmetry.space_group_name_H-M   'P 1'
#
loop_
_entity.id
_entity.type
_entity.pdbx_description
1 polymer ?
#
loop_
_entity_poly.entity_id
_entity_poly.type
_entity_poly.pdbx_seq_one_letter_code
_entity_poly.pdbx_strand_id
1 'polypeptide(L)'
;MIDPPGTGADDLVVYDLSDWSPEQRRALGRSLTGEGVAHHWDRDPGAPAPDAAAVPVSPPEGADQLLVPEAHANLVEELIDGIDHPEALEPQDDDGDDRGGEVLSELYVASDVLLGAPTNLAAGDEIREAAAAAAAMAAPYGLDDDVWAEVRARAASVEQALVNDDEEGVVVAARALREAVRPLV
;
A
#
# COMPACT_ATOMS: atom_id res chain seq x y z
N MET A 1 -2.16 -0.49 -58.13
CA MET A 1 -2.25 -1.47 -57.03
C MET A 1 -1.78 -0.71 -55.81
N ILE A 2 -2.71 -0.05 -55.14
CA ILE A 2 -2.48 0.72 -53.92
C ILE A 2 -2.80 -0.26 -52.80
N ASP A 3 -1.82 -0.57 -51.96
CA ASP A 3 -2.04 -1.23 -50.67
C ASP A 3 -3.08 -0.42 -49.89
N PRO A 4 -4.15 -1.02 -49.37
CA PRO A 4 -5.01 -0.30 -48.44
C PRO A 4 -4.18 0.07 -47.21
N PRO A 5 -4.38 1.26 -46.61
CA PRO A 5 -3.88 1.47 -45.26
C PRO A 5 -4.53 0.37 -44.40
N GLY A 6 -3.71 -0.49 -43.80
CA GLY A 6 -4.17 -1.36 -42.72
C GLY A 6 -4.86 -0.46 -41.71
N THR A 7 -6.19 -0.51 -41.69
CA THR A 7 -7.02 0.18 -40.73
C THR A 7 -6.54 -0.29 -39.37
N GLY A 8 -5.93 0.60 -38.58
CA GLY A 8 -5.52 0.35 -37.20
C GLY A 8 -6.72 0.21 -36.27
N ALA A 9 -7.62 -0.71 -36.61
CA ALA A 9 -8.74 -1.16 -35.82
C ALA A 9 -8.62 -2.69 -35.81
N ASP A 10 -8.65 -3.26 -34.62
CA ASP A 10 -8.65 -4.70 -34.32
C ASP A 10 -7.30 -5.41 -34.17
N ASP A 11 -6.21 -4.72 -33.81
CA ASP A 11 -5.09 -5.41 -33.14
C ASP A 11 -5.54 -5.75 -31.71
N LEU A 12 -6.21 -6.90 -31.60
CA LEU A 12 -6.66 -7.50 -30.35
C LEU A 12 -5.60 -8.49 -29.89
N VAL A 13 -5.18 -8.35 -28.64
CA VAL A 13 -4.32 -9.31 -27.95
C VAL A 13 -5.21 -10.32 -27.24
N VAL A 14 -4.91 -11.60 -27.44
CA VAL A 14 -5.64 -12.72 -26.85
C VAL A 14 -4.81 -13.30 -25.69
N TYR A 15 -5.40 -13.31 -24.51
CA TYR A 15 -4.83 -13.95 -23.32
C TYR A 15 -5.57 -15.27 -23.05
N ASP A 16 -4.82 -16.37 -23.02
CA ASP A 16 -5.33 -17.68 -22.63
C ASP A 16 -5.27 -17.79 -21.10
N LEU A 17 -6.44 -17.71 -20.45
CA LEU A 17 -6.60 -17.81 -19.01
C LEU A 17 -7.19 -19.18 -18.62
N SER A 18 -6.99 -20.21 -19.44
CA SER A 18 -7.47 -21.58 -19.20
C SER A 18 -7.05 -22.15 -17.84
N ASP A 19 -5.87 -21.79 -17.35
CA ASP A 19 -5.34 -22.20 -16.04
C ASP A 19 -5.98 -21.45 -14.86
N TRP A 20 -6.68 -20.34 -15.10
CA TRP A 20 -7.31 -19.53 -14.05
C TRP A 20 -8.64 -20.10 -13.56
N SER A 21 -8.91 -19.92 -12.27
CA SER A 21 -10.22 -20.21 -11.71
C SER A 21 -11.31 -19.25 -12.24
N PRO A 22 -12.58 -19.67 -12.28
CA PRO A 22 -13.69 -18.79 -12.64
C PRO A 22 -13.78 -17.53 -11.77
N GLU A 23 -13.29 -17.59 -10.52
CA GLU A 23 -13.26 -16.46 -9.60
C GLU A 23 -12.18 -15.44 -9.97
N GLN A 24 -10.99 -15.88 -10.37
CA GLN A 24 -9.91 -15.03 -10.87
C GLN A 24 -10.31 -14.33 -12.18
N ARG A 25 -10.90 -15.06 -13.14
CA ARG A 25 -11.39 -14.45 -14.40
C ARG A 25 -12.49 -13.41 -14.15
N ARG A 26 -13.39 -13.67 -13.19
CA ARG A 26 -14.39 -12.69 -12.73
C ARG A 26 -13.77 -11.48 -12.05
N ALA A 27 -12.67 -11.65 -11.30
CA ALA A 27 -11.95 -10.54 -10.69
C ALA A 27 -11.34 -9.64 -11.76
N LEU A 28 -10.67 -10.23 -12.77
CA LEU A 28 -10.07 -9.48 -13.89
C LEU A 28 -11.13 -8.72 -14.69
N GLY A 29 -12.27 -9.33 -15.00
CA GLY A 29 -13.38 -8.65 -15.69
C GLY A 29 -13.92 -7.43 -14.93
N ARG A 30 -13.94 -7.48 -13.58
CA ARG A 30 -14.31 -6.32 -12.76
C ARG A 30 -13.25 -5.22 -12.84
N SER A 31 -11.96 -5.56 -12.73
CA SER A 31 -10.87 -4.59 -12.80
C SER A 31 -10.84 -3.88 -14.15
N LEU A 32 -10.94 -4.63 -15.26
CA LEU A 32 -10.98 -4.07 -16.61
C LEU A 32 -12.18 -3.14 -16.82
N THR A 33 -13.34 -3.50 -16.28
CA THR A 33 -14.53 -2.62 -16.33
C THR A 33 -14.32 -1.34 -15.52
N GLY A 34 -13.70 -1.44 -14.34
CA GLY A 34 -13.38 -0.30 -13.47
C GLY A 34 -12.42 0.69 -14.15
N GLU A 35 -11.41 0.17 -14.84
CA GLU A 35 -10.42 0.95 -15.59
C GLU A 35 -10.94 1.44 -16.95
N GLY A 36 -12.17 1.06 -17.34
CA GLY A 36 -12.77 1.46 -18.62
C GLY A 36 -12.14 0.77 -19.84
N VAL A 37 -11.49 -0.37 -19.65
CA VAL A 37 -10.85 -1.14 -20.71
C VAL A 37 -11.90 -1.91 -21.50
N ALA A 38 -12.01 -1.61 -22.79
CA ALA A 38 -12.81 -2.41 -23.72
C ALA A 38 -12.22 -3.82 -23.79
N HIS A 39 -12.97 -4.83 -23.36
CA HIS A 39 -12.53 -6.22 -23.35
C HIS A 39 -13.66 -7.17 -23.78
N HIS A 40 -13.29 -8.35 -24.26
CA HIS A 40 -14.23 -9.39 -24.68
C HIS A 40 -13.79 -10.76 -24.17
N TRP A 41 -14.75 -11.57 -23.72
CA TRP A 41 -14.50 -12.95 -23.31
C TRP A 41 -14.98 -13.90 -24.40
N ASP A 42 -14.06 -14.69 -24.95
CA ASP A 42 -14.38 -15.70 -25.96
C ASP A 42 -14.07 -17.11 -25.46
N ARG A 43 -14.75 -18.07 -26.08
CA ARG A 43 -14.55 -19.51 -25.96
C ARG A 43 -13.88 -20.08 -27.20
N ASP A 44 -13.93 -19.38 -28.34
CA ASP A 44 -13.41 -19.82 -29.64
C ASP A 44 -12.74 -18.64 -30.38
N PRO A 45 -11.42 -18.67 -30.63
CA PRO A 45 -10.68 -17.56 -31.24
C PRO A 45 -11.07 -17.27 -32.71
N GLY A 46 -12.08 -17.95 -33.27
CA GLY A 46 -12.60 -17.76 -34.61
C GLY A 46 -14.04 -17.22 -34.68
N ALA A 47 -14.69 -16.90 -33.55
CA ALA A 47 -16.04 -16.34 -33.57
C ALA A 47 -16.01 -14.84 -33.92
N PRO A 48 -16.95 -14.33 -34.74
CA PRO A 48 -17.03 -12.90 -35.01
C PRO A 48 -17.41 -12.18 -33.72
N ALA A 49 -16.63 -11.15 -33.36
CA ALA A 49 -16.92 -10.28 -32.22
C ALA A 49 -18.40 -9.87 -32.26
N PRO A 50 -19.19 -10.12 -31.20
CA PRO A 50 -20.57 -9.69 -31.19
C PRO A 50 -20.63 -8.16 -31.26
N ASP A 51 -21.58 -7.67 -32.06
CA ASP A 51 -21.87 -6.25 -32.21
C ASP A 51 -22.01 -5.61 -30.82
N ALA A 52 -21.25 -4.54 -30.56
CA ALA A 52 -20.94 -3.99 -29.25
C ALA A 52 -22.20 -3.64 -28.44
N ALA A 53 -22.72 -4.62 -27.68
CA ALA A 53 -23.85 -4.44 -26.79
C ALA A 53 -23.61 -5.22 -25.49
N ALA A 54 -23.10 -4.48 -24.51
CA ALA A 54 -22.77 -4.88 -23.14
C ALA A 54 -21.57 -5.84 -23.03
N VAL A 55 -20.42 -5.28 -22.61
CA VAL A 55 -19.30 -6.06 -22.08
C VAL A 55 -19.76 -6.70 -20.77
N PRO A 56 -19.93 -8.03 -20.69
CA PRO A 56 -20.31 -8.65 -19.44
C PRO A 56 -19.14 -8.59 -18.46
N VAL A 57 -19.38 -8.03 -17.28
CA VAL A 57 -18.40 -7.91 -16.17
C VAL A 57 -17.91 -9.29 -15.67
N SER A 58 -18.51 -10.38 -16.13
CA SER A 58 -18.13 -11.75 -15.81
C SER A 58 -18.10 -12.61 -17.08
N PRO A 59 -17.09 -13.50 -17.22
CA PRO A 59 -17.04 -14.42 -18.35
C PRO A 59 -18.28 -15.33 -18.35
N PRO A 60 -18.85 -15.64 -19.53
CA PRO A 60 -19.84 -16.70 -19.65
C PRO A 60 -19.27 -18.05 -19.18
N GLU A 61 -20.13 -18.99 -18.78
CA GLU A 61 -19.70 -20.32 -18.33
C GLU A 61 -18.81 -21.00 -19.38
N GLY A 62 -17.53 -21.20 -19.03
CA GLY A 62 -16.55 -21.86 -19.89
C GLY A 62 -15.87 -20.97 -20.93
N ALA A 63 -15.89 -19.64 -20.78
CA ALA A 63 -14.94 -18.77 -21.48
C ALA A 63 -13.62 -18.67 -20.69
N ASP A 64 -12.52 -18.83 -21.39
CA ASP A 64 -11.15 -18.79 -20.88
C ASP A 64 -10.25 -17.84 -21.65
N GLN A 65 -10.69 -17.30 -22.79
CA GLN A 65 -9.89 -16.38 -23.60
C GLN A 65 -10.37 -14.95 -23.39
N LEU A 66 -9.44 -14.06 -23.05
CA LEU A 66 -9.69 -12.64 -22.92
C LEU A 66 -9.06 -11.90 -24.10
N LEU A 67 -9.89 -11.17 -24.85
CA LEU A 67 -9.48 -10.34 -25.97
C LEU A 67 -9.51 -8.88 -25.54
N VAL A 68 -8.41 -8.17 -25.73
CA VAL A 68 -8.28 -6.74 -25.40
C VAL A 68 -7.56 -5.99 -26.52
N PRO A 69 -7.83 -4.70 -26.73
CA PRO A 69 -7.06 -3.88 -27.66
C PRO A 69 -5.58 -3.82 -27.26
N GLU A 70 -4.67 -3.88 -28.24
CA GLU A 70 -3.23 -3.75 -28.03
C GLU A 70 -2.88 -2.46 -27.26
N ALA A 71 -3.62 -1.39 -27.48
CA ALA A 71 -3.47 -0.12 -26.76
C ALA A 71 -3.60 -0.25 -25.22
N HIS A 72 -4.29 -1.30 -24.74
CA HIS A 72 -4.47 -1.60 -23.32
C HIS A 72 -3.72 -2.87 -22.89
N ALA A 73 -2.93 -3.49 -23.78
CA ALA A 73 -2.24 -4.75 -23.48
C ALA A 73 -1.35 -4.63 -22.25
N ASN A 74 -0.52 -3.59 -22.14
CA ASN A 74 0.36 -3.37 -20.99
C ASN A 74 -0.40 -3.32 -19.66
N LEU A 75 -1.51 -2.57 -19.61
CA LEU A 75 -2.33 -2.47 -18.40
C LEU A 75 -3.01 -3.81 -18.08
N VAL A 76 -3.43 -4.55 -19.10
CA VAL A 76 -4.05 -5.87 -18.93
C VAL A 76 -3.03 -6.88 -18.41
N GLU A 77 -1.79 -6.85 -18.89
CA GLU A 77 -0.68 -7.67 -18.37
C GLU A 77 -0.43 -7.39 -16.88
N GLU A 78 -0.38 -6.11 -16.48
CA GLU A 78 -0.24 -5.72 -15.06
C GLU A 78 -1.41 -6.25 -14.20
N LEU A 79 -2.64 -6.17 -14.69
CA LEU A 79 -3.81 -6.71 -14.00
C LEU A 79 -3.83 -8.25 -13.97
N ILE A 80 -3.31 -8.90 -15.01
CA ILE A 80 -3.19 -10.35 -15.10
C ILE A 80 -2.19 -10.84 -14.07
N ASP A 81 -1.00 -10.26 -14.04
CA ASP A 81 0.06 -10.60 -13.10
C ASP A 81 -0.41 -10.47 -11.64
N GLY A 82 -1.11 -9.38 -11.32
CA GLY A 82 -1.64 -9.16 -9.97
C GLY A 82 -2.75 -10.13 -9.51
N ILE A 83 -3.37 -10.88 -10.43
CA ILE A 83 -4.44 -11.84 -10.13
C ILE A 83 -3.98 -13.30 -10.27
N ASP A 84 -3.08 -13.60 -11.21
CA ASP A 84 -2.41 -14.92 -11.32
C ASP A 84 -1.51 -15.15 -10.10
N HIS A 85 -0.79 -14.10 -9.74
CA HIS A 85 0.09 -14.05 -8.59
C HIS A 85 -0.39 -12.96 -7.63
N PRO A 86 -1.45 -13.21 -6.84
CA PRO A 86 -1.80 -12.30 -5.74
C PRO A 86 -0.67 -12.18 -4.69
N GLU A 87 0.32 -13.08 -4.77
CA GLU A 87 1.57 -13.11 -4.01
C GLU A 87 2.79 -12.52 -4.76
N ALA A 88 2.66 -12.19 -6.06
CA ALA A 88 3.72 -11.53 -6.87
C ALA A 88 3.34 -10.16 -7.45
N LEU A 89 2.15 -9.63 -7.12
CA LEU A 89 2.17 -8.25 -6.63
C LEU A 89 3.30 -8.23 -5.61
N GLU A 90 4.36 -7.47 -5.87
CA GLU A 90 5.27 -7.10 -4.78
C GLU A 90 4.34 -6.79 -3.60
N PRO A 91 4.49 -7.46 -2.44
CA PRO A 91 3.68 -7.10 -1.28
C PRO A 91 3.75 -5.59 -1.25
N GLN A 92 2.60 -4.91 -1.38
CA GLN A 92 2.55 -3.48 -1.13
C GLN A 92 3.29 -3.35 0.19
N ASP A 93 4.48 -2.73 0.15
CA ASP A 93 5.45 -2.88 1.21
C ASP A 93 4.70 -2.85 2.52
N ASP A 94 4.83 -3.94 3.26
CA ASP A 94 4.44 -4.00 4.66
C ASP A 94 5.40 -3.11 5.48
N ASP A 95 5.74 -1.92 4.95
CA ASP A 95 6.30 -0.74 5.61
C ASP A 95 5.36 -0.23 6.70
N GLY A 96 4.22 -0.90 6.94
CA GLY A 96 3.42 -0.74 8.15
C GLY A 96 3.98 -1.51 9.36
N ASP A 97 4.73 -2.60 9.15
CA ASP A 97 5.25 -3.44 10.24
C ASP A 97 6.57 -2.86 10.81
N ASP A 98 7.48 -2.36 9.96
CA ASP A 98 8.72 -1.73 10.43
C ASP A 98 8.50 -0.29 10.95
N ARG A 99 7.59 0.49 10.36
CA ARG A 99 7.46 1.91 10.72
C ARG A 99 7.06 2.15 12.18
N GLY A 100 6.26 1.26 12.76
CA GLY A 100 5.92 1.29 14.19
C GLY A 100 7.14 1.00 15.07
N GLY A 101 7.94 -0.01 14.71
CA GLY A 101 9.17 -0.39 15.41
C GLY A 101 10.28 0.66 15.29
N GLU A 102 10.42 1.29 14.12
CA GLU A 102 11.33 2.40 13.86
C GLU A 102 11.00 3.59 14.77
N VAL A 103 9.73 4.02 14.80
CA VAL A 103 9.28 5.14 15.64
C VAL A 103 9.52 4.83 17.12
N LEU A 104 9.22 3.61 17.58
CA LEU A 104 9.49 3.19 18.97
C LEU A 104 11.00 3.24 19.30
N SER A 105 11.85 2.80 18.36
CA SER A 105 13.31 2.83 18.50
C SER A 105 13.87 4.25 18.52
N GLU A 106 13.40 5.12 17.63
CA GLU A 106 13.76 6.54 17.55
C GLU A 106 13.40 7.27 18.85
N LEU A 107 12.16 7.10 19.32
CA LEU A 107 11.70 7.66 20.59
C LEU A 107 12.56 7.18 21.77
N TYR A 108 12.95 5.90 21.79
CA TYR A 108 13.80 5.34 22.84
C TYR A 108 15.20 5.97 22.83
N VAL A 109 15.87 6.00 21.67
CA VAL A 109 17.24 6.52 21.53
C VAL A 109 17.29 8.01 21.82
N ALA A 110 16.39 8.80 21.23
CA ALA A 110 16.37 10.25 21.43
C ALA A 110 16.04 10.61 22.89
N SER A 111 15.15 9.85 23.55
CA SER A 111 14.90 10.00 24.99
C SER A 111 16.13 9.70 25.84
N ASP A 112 16.87 8.63 25.51
CA ASP A 112 18.12 8.27 26.21
C ASP A 112 19.19 9.37 26.07
N VAL A 113 19.32 9.97 24.88
CA VAL A 113 20.21 11.10 24.65
C VAL A 113 19.79 12.32 25.47
N LEU A 114 18.49 12.67 25.49
CA LEU A 114 17.99 13.81 26.27
C LEU A 114 18.15 13.63 27.78
N LEU A 115 18.16 12.39 28.30
CA LEU A 115 18.48 12.13 29.71
C LEU A 115 19.93 12.52 30.07
N GLY A 116 20.87 12.35 29.14
CA GLY A 116 22.27 12.74 29.34
C GLY A 116 22.56 14.18 28.95
N ALA A 117 21.81 14.73 27.99
CA ALA A 117 22.00 16.05 27.41
C ALA A 117 20.64 16.70 27.07
N PRO A 118 19.94 17.31 28.04
CA PRO A 118 18.59 17.84 27.85
C PRO A 118 18.51 19.02 26.89
N THR A 119 19.63 19.70 26.64
CA THR A 119 19.75 20.80 25.67
C THR A 119 20.22 20.34 24.28
N ASN A 120 20.27 19.02 24.03
CA ASN A 120 20.65 18.49 22.73
C ASN A 120 19.55 18.75 21.69
N LEU A 121 19.74 19.80 20.90
CA LEU A 121 18.80 20.23 19.86
C LEU A 121 18.55 19.16 18.79
N ALA A 122 19.54 18.33 18.46
CA ALA A 122 19.36 17.25 17.50
C ALA A 122 18.41 16.20 18.06
N ALA A 123 18.64 15.72 19.29
CA ALA A 123 17.75 14.77 19.95
C ALA A 123 16.33 15.35 20.17
N GLY A 124 16.22 16.66 20.41
CA GLY A 124 14.93 17.33 20.48
C GLY A 124 14.18 17.42 19.14
N ASP A 125 14.89 17.43 18.01
CA ASP A 125 14.29 17.38 16.67
C ASP A 125 13.83 15.96 16.33
N GLU A 126 14.66 14.96 16.63
CA GLU A 126 14.33 13.54 16.49
C GLU A 126 13.05 13.16 17.28
N ILE A 127 12.91 13.65 18.52
CA ILE A 127 11.68 13.42 19.32
C ILE A 127 10.46 14.03 18.64
N ARG A 128 10.57 15.24 18.08
CA ARG A 128 9.47 15.93 17.41
C ARG A 128 9.03 15.19 16.16
N GLU A 129 9.99 14.74 15.35
CA GLU A 129 9.71 13.97 14.14
C GLU A 129 9.05 12.62 14.48
N ALA A 130 9.63 11.86 15.40
CA ALA A 130 9.09 10.57 15.81
C ALA A 130 7.73 10.70 16.52
N ALA A 131 7.50 11.75 17.31
CA ALA A 131 6.20 12.03 17.92
C ALA A 131 5.13 12.36 16.88
N ALA A 132 5.47 13.15 15.86
CA ALA A 132 4.58 13.48 14.75
C ALA A 132 4.23 12.24 13.92
N ALA A 133 5.22 11.39 13.64
CA ALA A 133 5.01 10.10 12.97
C ALA A 133 4.09 9.20 13.80
N ALA A 134 4.33 9.07 15.11
CA ALA A 134 3.50 8.30 16.02
C ALA A 134 2.04 8.80 16.05
N ALA A 135 1.83 10.12 16.01
CA ALA A 135 0.50 10.72 16.01
C ALA A 135 -0.28 10.47 14.70
N ALA A 136 0.42 10.33 13.57
CA ALA A 136 -0.19 10.12 12.26
C ALA A 136 -0.60 8.66 11.99
N MET A 137 -0.13 7.71 12.80
CA MET A 137 -0.41 6.27 12.62
C MET A 137 -1.35 5.70 13.68
N ALA A 138 -2.01 4.59 13.32
CA ALA A 138 -2.72 3.73 14.26
C ALA A 138 -1.74 2.97 15.16
N ALA A 139 -2.23 2.27 16.19
CA ALA A 139 -1.38 1.44 17.04
C ALA A 139 -0.66 0.37 16.19
N PRO A 140 0.66 0.17 16.40
CA PRO A 140 1.41 -0.91 15.75
C PRO A 140 0.81 -2.29 16.06
N TYR A 141 1.04 -3.26 15.18
CA TYR A 141 0.52 -4.62 15.35
C TYR A 141 0.96 -5.23 16.69
N GLY A 142 0.01 -5.84 17.42
CA GLY A 142 0.28 -6.45 18.73
C GLY A 142 0.36 -5.47 19.90
N LEU A 143 0.22 -4.16 19.66
CA LEU A 143 0.16 -3.14 20.70
C LEU A 143 -1.30 -2.71 20.98
N ASP A 144 -1.68 -2.66 22.26
CA ASP A 144 -3.00 -2.15 22.66
C ASP A 144 -3.12 -0.63 22.39
N ASP A 145 -4.30 -0.18 21.97
CA ASP A 145 -4.59 1.24 21.70
C ASP A 145 -4.31 2.15 22.91
N ASP A 146 -4.58 1.67 24.13
CA ASP A 146 -4.31 2.40 25.36
C ASP A 146 -2.79 2.58 25.60
N VAL A 147 -2.00 1.55 25.29
CA VAL A 147 -0.53 1.60 25.40
C VAL A 147 0.04 2.56 24.36
N TRP A 148 -0.49 2.52 23.13
CA TRP A 148 -0.08 3.45 22.08
C TRP A 148 -0.45 4.90 22.37
N ALA A 149 -1.65 5.14 22.89
CA ALA A 149 -2.07 6.46 23.37
C ALA A 149 -1.15 6.97 24.50
N GLU A 150 -0.70 6.07 25.38
CA GLU A 150 0.23 6.42 26.46
C GLU A 150 1.60 6.88 25.93
N VAL A 151 2.17 6.16 24.96
CA VAL A 151 3.45 6.53 24.32
C VAL A 151 3.34 7.91 23.66
N ARG A 152 2.27 8.16 22.89
CA ARG A 152 2.03 9.45 22.23
C ARG A 152 1.89 10.61 23.24
N ALA A 153 1.20 10.38 24.36
CA ALA A 153 1.06 11.39 25.41
C ALA A 153 2.40 11.74 26.08
N ARG A 154 3.27 10.75 26.29
CA ARG A 154 4.62 10.96 26.84
C ARG A 154 5.53 11.68 25.86
N ALA A 155 5.47 11.34 24.57
CA ALA A 155 6.21 12.03 23.51
C ALA A 155 5.83 13.53 23.44
N ALA A 156 4.53 13.83 23.43
CA ALA A 156 4.03 15.21 23.48
C ALA A 156 4.46 15.98 24.73
N SER A 157 4.65 15.29 25.87
CA SER A 157 5.14 15.91 27.11
C SER A 157 6.61 16.33 26.99
N VAL A 158 7.44 15.54 26.32
CA VAL A 158 8.84 15.89 26.02
C VAL A 158 8.88 17.11 25.10
N GLU A 159 8.09 17.12 24.03
CA GLU A 159 8.01 18.26 23.12
C GLU A 159 7.58 19.55 23.82
N GLN A 160 6.58 19.47 24.70
CA GLN A 160 6.13 20.62 25.48
C GLN A 160 7.25 21.16 26.38
N ALA A 161 8.00 20.30 27.05
CA ALA A 161 9.13 20.72 27.88
C ALA A 161 10.25 21.38 27.05
N LEU A 162 10.55 20.84 25.87
CA LEU A 162 11.50 21.42 24.91
C LEU A 162 11.05 22.81 24.44
N VAL A 163 9.77 22.99 24.10
CA VAL A 163 9.21 24.28 23.68
C VAL A 163 9.25 25.32 24.80
N ASN A 164 9.10 24.87 26.05
CA ASN A 164 9.17 25.72 27.22
C ASN A 164 10.60 26.02 27.68
N ASP A 165 11.63 25.45 27.02
CA ASP A 165 13.03 25.52 27.46
C ASP A 165 13.23 25.02 28.90
N ASP A 166 12.39 24.07 29.34
CA ASP A 166 12.38 23.52 30.69
C ASP A 166 13.26 22.27 30.76
N GLU A 167 14.57 22.46 30.99
CA GLU A 167 15.54 21.37 31.04
C GLU A 167 15.19 20.29 32.08
N GLU A 168 14.68 20.68 33.25
CA GLU A 168 14.27 19.73 34.30
C GLU A 168 13.04 18.94 33.85
N GLY A 169 12.06 19.62 33.25
CA GLY A 169 10.90 19.01 32.61
C GLY A 169 11.28 18.05 31.48
N VAL A 170 12.27 18.39 30.65
CA VAL A 170 12.77 17.53 29.56
C VAL A 170 13.32 16.23 30.13
N VAL A 171 14.14 16.28 31.18
CA VAL A 171 14.70 15.06 31.81
C VAL A 171 13.60 14.19 32.40
N VAL A 172 12.62 14.78 33.09
CA VAL A 172 11.50 14.05 33.69
C VAL A 172 10.64 13.39 32.61
N ALA A 173 10.27 14.13 31.57
CA ALA A 173 9.44 13.63 30.47
C ALA A 173 10.18 12.57 29.64
N ALA A 174 11.46 12.79 29.32
CA ALA A 174 12.28 11.84 28.55
C ALA A 174 12.45 10.52 29.32
N ARG A 175 12.60 10.57 30.65
CA ARG A 175 12.61 9.36 31.48
C ARG A 175 11.32 8.59 31.36
N ALA A 176 10.19 9.28 31.53
CA ALA A 176 8.86 8.66 31.49
C ALA A 176 8.56 8.04 30.11
N LEU A 177 8.96 8.73 29.03
CA LEU A 177 8.86 8.22 27.66
C LEU A 177 9.70 6.96 27.49
N ARG A 178 11.00 7.02 27.83
CA ARG A 178 11.93 5.88 27.73
C ARG A 178 11.43 4.65 28.49
N GLU A 179 10.88 4.84 29.69
CA GLU A 179 10.32 3.74 30.48
C GLU A 179 9.10 3.10 29.83
N ALA A 180 8.27 3.89 29.13
CA ALA A 180 7.09 3.40 28.41
C ALA A 180 7.46 2.67 27.10
N VAL A 181 8.45 3.15 26.36
CA VAL A 181 8.87 2.51 25.09
C VAL A 181 9.82 1.34 25.27
N ARG A 182 10.58 1.27 26.38
CA ARG A 182 11.56 0.18 26.64
C ARG A 182 11.03 -1.25 26.48
N PRO A 183 9.81 -1.62 26.94
CA PRO A 183 9.32 -2.99 26.76
C PRO A 183 8.83 -3.28 25.33
N LEU A 184 8.81 -2.28 24.45
CA LEU A 184 8.24 -2.33 23.11
C LEU A 184 9.32 -2.35 22.00
N VAL A 185 10.60 -2.25 22.39
CA VAL A 185 11.79 -2.25 21.52
C VAL A 185 12.67 -3.47 21.78
#